data_AF-A0A850GHS6-F1
#
_entry.id   AF-A0A850GHS6-F1
#
_cell.length_a   1.000
_cell.length_b   1.000
_cell.length_c   1.000
_cell.angle_alpha   90.00
_cell.angle_beta   90.00
_cell.angle_gamma   90.00
#
_symmetry.space_group_name_H-M   'P 1'
#
loop_
_entity.id
_entity.type
_entity.pdbx_description
1 polymer ?
#
loop_
_entity_poly.entity_id
_entity_poly.type
_entity_poly.pdbx_seq_one_letter_code
_entity_poly.pdbx_strand_id
1 'polypeptide(L)'
;MSPRASATRALWLALSMSGCGPGGLGSGNFGSVGDEVAGEGGAADVGSADDPDEIGGEGTGEGSGGEESASTSAGESESDIGEGESGGGTQTSGGEGTDTDSGEVGEGLDDPDEGLDTWGVPPDVTNEPCDPLAQDCFPTHKCVPFASVEGSNFLDADKCMPILGDKVWGEPCTLSDFNEAQDDCDGEGFCWNLEWVEGELQGTCVPFCVGTPQDLVCPAGWACLFSGAVSLCAKQCDPLVQDCPLDYGCYWTGNAFDCSLVATPAGDLEACDDYNDCLAGFGCVDPALVPSCVGDDPGCCTPFCELGGAEVCAGPRECVAFFAQDEAPPGYESTGICVLP
;
A
#
# COMPACT_ATOMS: atom_id res chain seq x y z
N MET A 1 -22.68 -62.66 24.32
CA MET A 1 -21.91 -62.32 23.10
C MET A 1 -21.48 -60.87 23.24
N SER A 2 -20.25 -60.64 23.69
CA SER A 2 -19.61 -59.31 23.78
C SER A 2 -18.88 -58.98 22.49
N PRO A 3 -18.80 -57.70 22.07
CA PRO A 3 -17.69 -57.21 21.29
C PRO A 3 -16.66 -56.51 22.20
N ARG A 4 -15.41 -56.89 22.02
CA ARG A 4 -14.22 -56.30 22.66
C ARG A 4 -13.90 -54.95 22.01
N ALA A 5 -13.73 -53.92 22.83
CA ALA A 5 -13.08 -52.68 22.42
C ALA A 5 -11.56 -52.92 22.36
N SER A 6 -10.95 -52.60 21.21
CA SER A 6 -9.50 -52.68 21.00
C SER A 6 -8.91 -51.29 21.26
N ALA A 7 -7.98 -51.23 22.22
CA ALA A 7 -7.19 -50.05 22.54
C ALA A 7 -5.98 -49.97 21.62
N THR A 8 -5.72 -48.80 21.03
CA THR A 8 -4.44 -48.50 20.38
C THR A 8 -3.84 -47.29 21.09
N ARG A 9 -2.82 -47.57 21.92
CA ARG A 9 -1.89 -46.58 22.46
C ARG A 9 -0.90 -46.19 21.36
N ALA A 10 -0.78 -44.91 21.05
CA ALA A 10 0.38 -44.36 20.37
C ALA A 10 1.16 -43.52 21.38
N LEU A 11 2.43 -43.89 21.56
CA LEU A 11 3.37 -43.36 22.53
C LEU A 11 4.38 -42.49 21.77
N TRP A 12 4.44 -41.21 22.13
CA TRP A 12 5.59 -40.28 22.17
C TRP A 12 6.58 -40.20 21.00
N LEU A 13 6.75 -38.96 20.50
CA LEU A 13 8.07 -38.39 20.21
C LEU A 13 8.05 -36.91 20.59
N ALA A 14 8.67 -36.61 21.73
CA ALA A 14 9.03 -35.25 22.13
C ALA A 14 10.31 -34.88 21.38
N LEU A 15 10.27 -33.80 20.59
CA LEU A 15 11.46 -33.19 20.02
C LEU A 15 11.92 -32.09 20.96
N SER A 16 13.04 -32.36 21.64
CA SER A 16 13.72 -31.44 22.54
C SER A 16 14.46 -30.36 21.76
N MET A 17 14.23 -29.11 22.18
CA MET A 17 15.01 -27.94 21.81
C MET A 17 16.47 -28.05 22.25
N SER A 18 17.37 -27.56 21.40
CA SER A 18 18.74 -27.13 21.71
C SER A 18 18.93 -25.89 20.84
N GLY A 19 19.04 -24.67 21.35
CA GLY A 19 19.96 -24.24 22.40
C GLY A 19 21.23 -23.68 21.74
N CYS A 20 21.16 -22.45 21.21
CA CYS A 20 22.34 -21.61 20.97
C CYS A 20 22.12 -20.30 21.72
N GLY A 21 23.03 -20.04 22.66
CA GLY A 21 22.96 -18.96 23.62
C GLY A 21 23.43 -17.60 23.08
N PRO A 22 23.38 -16.57 23.94
CA PRO A 22 23.56 -15.18 23.56
C PRO A 22 25.03 -14.80 23.44
N GLY A 23 25.40 -14.26 22.27
CA GLY A 23 26.65 -13.53 22.09
C GLY A 23 26.43 -12.05 22.37
N GLY A 24 26.90 -11.58 23.52
CA GLY A 24 26.93 -10.16 23.85
C GLY A 24 28.08 -9.43 23.16
N LEU A 25 27.75 -8.33 22.50
CA LEU A 25 28.59 -7.19 22.11
C LEU A 25 27.59 -6.04 21.89
N GLY A 26 27.69 -4.82 22.39
CA GLY A 26 28.65 -4.11 23.21
C GLY A 26 28.14 -2.67 23.24
N SER A 27 28.03 -2.09 24.43
CA SER A 27 27.59 -0.71 24.65
C SER A 27 28.51 0.29 23.93
N GLY A 28 27.95 1.09 23.02
CA GLY A 28 28.63 2.21 22.38
C GLY A 28 28.00 3.53 22.85
N ASN A 29 28.63 4.15 23.83
CA ASN A 29 28.26 5.43 24.41
C ASN A 29 29.39 6.45 24.14
N PHE A 30 29.00 7.69 23.81
CA PHE A 30 29.78 8.93 23.72
C PHE A 30 30.98 9.01 22.76
N GLY A 31 30.97 10.06 21.92
CA GLY A 31 32.11 10.51 21.15
C GLY A 31 31.89 11.83 20.41
N SER A 32 31.60 12.89 21.16
CA SER A 32 31.79 14.27 20.68
C SER A 32 33.26 14.51 20.34
N VAL A 33 33.53 15.03 19.14
CA VAL A 33 34.71 15.83 18.83
C VAL A 33 34.32 16.93 17.84
N GLY A 34 34.33 18.17 18.31
CA GLY A 34 34.71 19.30 17.46
C GLY A 34 36.20 19.19 17.13
N ASP A 35 36.68 19.84 16.08
CA ASP A 35 37.08 21.25 16.17
C ASP A 35 37.70 21.75 14.84
N GLU A 36 37.63 23.07 14.66
CA GLU A 36 38.51 23.99 13.89
C GLU A 36 38.63 23.86 12.36
N VAL A 37 37.94 24.74 11.63
CA VAL A 37 38.67 25.60 10.67
C VAL A 37 38.14 27.03 10.70
N ALA A 38 39.04 27.94 11.04
CA ALA A 38 38.87 29.38 11.04
C ALA A 38 38.71 29.97 9.62
N GLY A 39 37.93 31.04 9.52
CA GLY A 39 37.83 31.87 8.32
C GLY A 39 37.23 33.23 8.66
N GLU A 40 38.11 34.19 8.90
CA GLU A 40 37.85 35.59 9.27
C GLU A 40 37.06 36.38 8.20
N GLY A 41 36.28 37.37 8.67
CA GLY A 41 36.27 38.70 8.06
C GLY A 41 34.91 39.25 7.65
N GLY A 42 34.50 40.37 8.29
CA GLY A 42 33.55 41.31 7.68
C GLY A 42 32.62 42.03 8.65
N ALA A 43 33.11 43.12 9.24
CA ALA A 43 32.34 44.05 10.08
C ALA A 43 31.60 45.12 9.26
N ALA A 44 30.38 45.47 9.68
CA ALA A 44 29.77 46.81 9.73
C ALA A 44 28.37 46.65 10.39
N ASP A 45 28.09 47.21 11.59
CA ASP A 45 27.64 48.60 11.84
C ASP A 45 26.47 48.97 10.90
N VAL A 46 25.23 49.30 11.33
CA VAL A 46 24.78 50.36 12.25
C VAL A 46 23.29 50.12 12.56
N GLY A 47 22.79 50.55 13.73
CA GLY A 47 21.38 51.00 13.85
C GLY A 47 20.64 50.67 15.14
N SER A 48 20.70 51.58 16.12
CA SER A 48 19.85 51.61 17.31
C SER A 48 18.52 52.35 17.07
N ALA A 49 17.60 52.12 18.01
CA ALA A 49 16.42 52.93 18.40
C ALA A 49 15.14 52.60 17.59
N ASP A 50 13.92 52.50 18.13
CA ASP A 50 13.30 52.98 19.36
C ASP A 50 12.05 52.11 19.70
N ASP A 51 11.78 51.94 21.00
CA ASP A 51 10.45 51.70 21.62
C ASP A 51 9.61 53.00 21.55
N PRO A 52 8.30 53.08 21.91
CA PRO A 52 7.34 52.05 22.33
C PRO A 52 5.96 52.18 21.61
N ASP A 53 5.01 51.28 21.87
CA ASP A 53 3.70 51.71 22.41
C ASP A 53 2.75 50.55 22.77
N GLU A 54 2.08 50.83 23.88
CA GLU A 54 1.17 50.10 24.74
C GLU A 54 -0.30 50.19 24.26
N ILE A 55 -1.04 49.08 24.12
CA ILE A 55 -2.53 48.95 24.28
C ILE A 55 -2.80 47.42 24.46
N GLY A 56 -3.44 46.86 25.50
CA GLY A 56 -4.44 47.35 26.43
C GLY A 56 -5.85 46.88 26.03
N GLY A 57 -6.30 45.68 26.47
CA GLY A 57 -7.66 45.22 26.14
C GLY A 57 -8.10 43.92 26.83
N GLU A 58 -8.58 44.05 28.06
CA GLU A 58 -9.38 43.06 28.79
C GLU A 58 -10.76 42.86 28.15
N GLY A 59 -11.32 41.65 28.25
CA GLY A 59 -12.67 41.32 27.81
C GLY A 59 -13.19 40.03 28.43
N THR A 60 -13.61 40.10 29.69
CA THR A 60 -14.39 39.10 30.42
C THR A 60 -15.79 38.91 29.84
N GLY A 61 -16.30 37.68 29.84
CA GLY A 61 -17.70 37.36 29.58
C GLY A 61 -18.09 35.97 30.05
N GLU A 62 -18.50 35.86 31.33
CA GLU A 62 -19.25 34.73 31.88
C GLU A 62 -20.68 34.69 31.32
N GLY A 63 -21.21 33.49 31.09
CA GLY A 63 -22.61 33.25 30.77
C GLY A 63 -22.98 31.77 31.02
N SER A 64 -23.77 31.55 32.07
CA SER A 64 -24.15 30.27 32.68
C SER A 64 -25.49 29.71 32.16
N GLY A 65 -25.69 28.39 32.32
CA GLY A 65 -26.98 27.69 32.35
C GLY A 65 -27.26 26.88 31.07
N GLY A 66 -27.74 25.64 31.09
CA GLY A 66 -28.29 24.79 32.14
C GLY A 66 -29.23 23.77 31.50
N GLU A 67 -29.12 22.52 31.95
CA GLU A 67 -30.16 21.47 32.05
C GLU A 67 -30.79 20.80 30.80
N GLU A 68 -30.60 19.47 30.80
CA GLU A 68 -31.56 18.37 30.58
C GLU A 68 -32.62 18.46 29.46
N SER A 69 -32.66 17.43 28.60
CA SER A 69 -33.73 16.43 28.61
C SER A 69 -33.56 15.35 27.54
N ALA A 70 -33.89 14.13 27.95
CA ALA A 70 -34.06 12.94 27.13
C ALA A 70 -35.30 12.99 26.22
N SER A 71 -35.25 12.26 25.10
CA SER A 71 -36.32 11.40 24.55
C SER A 71 -35.90 10.90 23.16
N THR A 72 -35.62 9.59 22.99
CA THR A 72 -36.52 8.60 22.38
C THR A 72 -37.21 9.05 21.08
N SER A 73 -36.87 8.42 19.96
CA SER A 73 -37.86 7.73 19.10
C SER A 73 -37.21 6.92 18.00
N ALA A 74 -37.67 5.67 17.90
CA ALA A 74 -37.49 4.78 16.78
C ALA A 74 -38.22 5.29 15.53
N GLY A 75 -37.77 4.84 14.36
CA GLY A 75 -38.42 5.09 13.08
C GLY A 75 -37.79 4.24 11.98
N GLU A 76 -38.20 2.98 11.93
CA GLU A 76 -38.07 2.10 10.77
C GLU A 76 -38.67 2.77 9.53
N SER A 77 -38.04 2.62 8.38
CA SER A 77 -38.69 2.77 7.07
C SER A 77 -37.98 1.89 6.06
N GLU A 78 -38.55 0.70 5.90
CA GLU A 78 -38.45 -0.10 4.69
C GLU A 78 -39.09 0.66 3.53
N SER A 79 -38.51 0.56 2.33
CA SER A 79 -39.20 0.90 1.08
C SER A 79 -38.71 -0.02 -0.03
N ASP A 80 -39.55 -1.02 -0.22
CA ASP A 80 -39.62 -2.05 -1.25
C ASP A 80 -40.28 -1.47 -2.51
N ILE A 81 -39.59 -1.44 -3.66
CA ILE A 81 -40.13 -1.31 -5.03
C ILE A 81 -39.03 -1.87 -5.96
N GLY A 82 -39.19 -2.81 -6.89
CA GLY A 82 -40.35 -3.46 -7.49
C GLY A 82 -39.90 -3.96 -8.89
N GLU A 83 -40.18 -5.23 -9.21
CA GLU A 83 -39.89 -5.90 -10.47
C GLU A 83 -40.51 -5.23 -11.71
N GLY A 84 -39.87 -5.43 -12.87
CA GLY A 84 -40.41 -5.07 -14.18
C GLY A 84 -39.73 -5.84 -15.32
N GLU A 85 -40.29 -7.02 -15.63
CA GLU A 85 -39.99 -7.89 -16.78
C GLU A 85 -40.57 -7.35 -18.11
N SER A 86 -40.07 -7.91 -19.23
CA SER A 86 -40.61 -7.91 -20.60
C SER A 86 -40.01 -6.86 -21.55
N GLY A 87 -39.59 -7.15 -22.78
CA GLY A 87 -39.77 -8.30 -23.66
C GLY A 87 -39.80 -7.81 -25.12
N GLY A 88 -39.26 -8.61 -26.05
CA GLY A 88 -39.38 -8.42 -27.51
C GLY A 88 -38.15 -7.77 -28.16
N GLY A 89 -37.43 -8.36 -29.11
CA GLY A 89 -37.82 -9.31 -30.14
C GLY A 89 -37.95 -8.58 -31.47
N THR A 90 -36.93 -8.64 -32.32
CA THR A 90 -37.07 -8.40 -33.77
C THR A 90 -36.05 -9.25 -34.53
N GLN A 91 -36.59 -10.23 -35.24
CA GLN A 91 -35.94 -10.98 -36.31
C GLN A 91 -35.86 -10.09 -37.56
N THR A 92 -34.82 -10.24 -38.37
CA THR A 92 -34.93 -10.00 -39.81
C THR A 92 -34.13 -11.04 -40.59
N SER A 93 -34.88 -11.72 -41.46
CA SER A 93 -34.52 -12.59 -42.59
C SER A 93 -33.30 -12.05 -43.37
N GLY A 94 -32.41 -12.85 -43.97
CA GLY A 94 -32.62 -14.06 -44.76
C GLY A 94 -31.94 -13.82 -46.12
N GLY A 95 -31.01 -14.70 -46.50
CA GLY A 95 -30.22 -14.56 -47.72
C GLY A 95 -29.39 -15.80 -47.99
N GLU A 96 -30.09 -16.88 -48.32
CA GLU A 96 -29.52 -18.15 -48.80
C GLU A 96 -29.32 -18.07 -50.32
N GLY A 97 -28.19 -18.59 -50.84
CA GLY A 97 -27.88 -18.50 -52.26
C GLY A 97 -26.61 -19.23 -52.71
N THR A 98 -26.62 -20.56 -52.56
CA THR A 98 -26.09 -21.59 -53.49
C THR A 98 -24.62 -21.60 -53.96
N ASP A 99 -23.95 -22.69 -53.56
CA ASP A 99 -23.08 -23.64 -54.30
C ASP A 99 -22.56 -23.26 -55.70
N THR A 100 -21.29 -23.57 -55.97
CA THR A 100 -20.84 -24.59 -56.97
C THR A 100 -19.30 -24.71 -57.02
N ASP A 101 -18.84 -25.90 -56.61
CA ASP A 101 -17.86 -26.81 -57.24
C ASP A 101 -16.37 -26.44 -57.49
N SER A 102 -15.53 -27.32 -56.94
CA SER A 102 -14.33 -27.97 -57.49
C SER A 102 -13.21 -27.19 -58.19
N GLY A 103 -12.00 -27.42 -57.69
CA GLY A 103 -10.96 -28.01 -58.54
C GLY A 103 -9.59 -27.32 -58.54
N GLU A 104 -8.62 -28.10 -58.08
CA GLU A 104 -7.28 -28.24 -58.68
C GLU A 104 -6.09 -27.48 -58.08
N VAL A 105 -5.08 -28.30 -57.80
CA VAL A 105 -3.71 -28.06 -57.40
C VAL A 105 -2.96 -27.14 -58.37
N GLY A 106 -2.15 -26.25 -57.81
CA GLY A 106 -1.13 -25.48 -58.52
C GLY A 106 0.06 -25.25 -57.60
N GLU A 107 1.10 -26.06 -57.77
CA GLU A 107 2.38 -25.92 -57.10
C GLU A 107 3.20 -24.78 -57.74
N GLY A 108 3.86 -23.99 -56.88
CA GLY A 108 5.14 -23.35 -57.14
C GLY A 108 5.17 -22.16 -58.09
N LEU A 109 5.27 -20.95 -57.53
CA LEU A 109 6.11 -19.89 -58.06
C LEU A 109 6.72 -19.10 -56.89
N ASP A 110 8.04 -19.26 -56.72
CA ASP A 110 8.92 -18.31 -56.05
C ASP A 110 8.71 -16.90 -56.64
N ASP A 111 8.36 -15.94 -55.79
CA ASP A 111 8.49 -14.52 -56.09
C ASP A 111 9.16 -13.83 -54.90
N PRO A 112 10.39 -13.31 -55.05
CA PRO A 112 11.05 -12.51 -54.04
C PRO A 112 10.70 -11.03 -54.24
N ASP A 113 10.29 -10.42 -53.14
CA ASP A 113 10.56 -9.00 -52.82
C ASP A 113 9.69 -7.96 -53.54
N GLU A 114 8.52 -7.68 -52.94
CA GLU A 114 7.82 -6.40 -53.08
C GLU A 114 7.44 -5.89 -51.69
N GLY A 115 8.40 -5.23 -51.01
CA GLY A 115 8.17 -3.92 -50.38
C GLY A 115 7.02 -3.75 -49.39
N LEU A 116 6.65 -4.78 -48.64
CA LEU A 116 5.80 -4.63 -47.46
C LEU A 116 6.65 -4.01 -46.36
N ASP A 117 6.23 -2.83 -45.91
CA ASP A 117 6.73 -2.11 -44.74
C ASP A 117 7.09 -3.07 -43.61
N THR A 118 8.36 -3.46 -43.54
CA THR A 118 8.96 -4.01 -42.33
C THR A 118 9.12 -2.85 -41.36
N TRP A 119 8.02 -2.32 -40.86
CA TRP A 119 7.95 -2.11 -39.42
C TRP A 119 8.17 -3.50 -38.85
N GLY A 120 9.45 -3.85 -38.67
CA GLY A 120 9.87 -5.19 -38.30
C GLY A 120 9.05 -5.62 -37.10
N VAL A 121 8.67 -6.91 -37.07
CA VAL A 121 8.14 -7.51 -35.86
C VAL A 121 9.00 -7.00 -34.71
N PRO A 122 8.42 -6.31 -33.70
CA PRO A 122 9.18 -5.82 -32.57
C PRO A 122 10.09 -6.94 -32.07
N PRO A 123 11.37 -6.66 -31.77
CA PRO A 123 12.19 -7.69 -31.14
C PRO A 123 11.43 -8.24 -29.94
N ASP A 124 11.33 -9.56 -29.85
CA ASP A 124 10.75 -10.20 -28.69
C ASP A 124 11.74 -10.00 -27.53
N VAL A 125 11.55 -8.90 -26.80
CA VAL A 125 12.31 -8.55 -25.60
C VAL A 125 11.68 -9.15 -24.34
N THR A 126 10.73 -10.07 -24.51
CA THR A 126 10.06 -10.72 -23.37
C THR A 126 11.08 -11.46 -22.52
N ASN A 127 11.01 -11.26 -21.20
CA ASN A 127 11.96 -11.76 -20.21
C ASN A 127 13.37 -11.14 -20.24
N GLU A 128 13.63 -10.12 -21.05
CA GLU A 128 14.90 -9.38 -20.95
C GLU A 128 14.91 -8.52 -19.68
N PRO A 129 16.06 -8.40 -18.99
CA PRO A 129 16.17 -7.56 -17.80
C PRO A 129 15.99 -6.08 -18.16
N CYS A 130 15.43 -5.31 -17.24
CA CYS A 130 15.13 -3.89 -17.42
C CYS A 130 15.39 -3.11 -16.12
N ASP A 131 15.51 -1.78 -16.25
CA ASP A 131 15.53 -0.83 -15.14
C ASP A 131 14.10 -0.35 -14.87
N PRO A 132 13.52 -0.69 -13.71
CA PRO A 132 12.11 -0.44 -13.46
C PRO A 132 11.82 1.05 -13.16
N LEU A 133 12.82 1.84 -12.74
CA LEU A 133 12.70 3.29 -12.59
C LEU A 133 12.77 4.02 -13.95
N ALA A 134 13.46 3.42 -14.92
CA ALA A 134 13.57 3.96 -16.28
C ALA A 134 12.46 3.46 -17.22
N GLN A 135 11.79 2.35 -16.88
CA GLN A 135 10.83 1.66 -17.75
C GLN A 135 11.41 1.42 -19.15
N ASP A 136 12.64 0.95 -19.23
CA ASP A 136 13.46 0.87 -20.45
C ASP A 136 13.15 -0.34 -21.36
N CYS A 137 11.90 -0.78 -21.36
CA CYS A 137 11.39 -1.81 -22.25
C CYS A 137 10.97 -1.25 -23.63
N PHE A 138 10.72 -2.14 -24.59
CA PHE A 138 10.13 -1.75 -25.86
C PHE A 138 8.71 -1.19 -25.63
N PRO A 139 8.18 -0.24 -26.43
CA PRO A 139 6.86 0.38 -26.19
C PRO A 139 5.65 -0.57 -26.09
N THR A 140 5.79 -1.83 -26.50
CA THR A 140 4.75 -2.87 -26.38
C THR A 140 4.90 -3.70 -25.11
N HIS A 141 5.85 -3.34 -24.24
CA HIS A 141 6.25 -4.05 -23.03
C HIS A 141 6.39 -3.06 -21.89
N LYS A 142 6.27 -3.57 -20.67
CA LYS A 142 6.52 -2.84 -19.43
C LYS A 142 7.53 -3.59 -18.57
N CYS A 143 8.29 -2.86 -17.76
CA CYS A 143 9.26 -3.45 -16.86
C CYS A 143 8.56 -3.83 -15.56
N VAL A 144 8.40 -5.14 -15.32
CA VAL A 144 7.63 -5.66 -14.19
C VAL A 144 8.52 -6.40 -13.19
N PRO A 145 8.22 -6.29 -11.88
CA PRO A 145 8.88 -7.11 -10.88
C PRO A 145 8.38 -8.55 -10.96
N PHE A 146 9.28 -9.51 -10.81
CA PHE A 146 9.00 -10.95 -10.81
C PHE A 146 9.86 -11.69 -9.79
N ALA A 147 9.45 -12.90 -9.44
CA ALA A 147 10.22 -13.84 -8.66
C ALA A 147 11.15 -14.63 -9.58
N SER A 148 12.47 -14.52 -9.36
CA SER A 148 13.49 -15.23 -10.13
C SER A 148 13.60 -16.71 -9.78
N VAL A 149 13.14 -17.07 -8.58
CA VAL A 149 13.11 -18.45 -8.06
C VAL A 149 11.72 -19.05 -8.27
N GLU A 150 11.65 -20.20 -8.96
CA GLU A 150 10.40 -20.91 -9.22
C GLU A 150 9.63 -21.23 -7.92
N GLY A 151 8.36 -20.83 -7.87
CA GLY A 151 7.48 -21.05 -6.71
C GLY A 151 7.72 -20.11 -5.53
N SER A 152 8.61 -19.13 -5.66
CA SER A 152 8.75 -18.04 -4.68
C SER A 152 7.66 -16.99 -4.88
N ASN A 153 7.21 -16.39 -3.78
CA ASN A 153 6.34 -15.20 -3.78
C ASN A 153 7.13 -13.89 -3.53
N PHE A 154 8.47 -13.99 -3.47
CA PHE A 154 9.35 -12.85 -3.27
C PHE A 154 9.79 -12.30 -4.63
N LEU A 155 9.35 -11.08 -4.94
CA LEU A 155 9.67 -10.36 -6.17
C LEU A 155 11.05 -9.72 -6.04
N ASP A 156 12.04 -10.29 -6.71
CA ASP A 156 13.47 -10.01 -6.49
C ASP A 156 14.24 -9.63 -7.76
N ALA A 157 13.58 -9.63 -8.92
CA ALA A 157 14.16 -9.22 -10.19
C ALA A 157 13.13 -8.52 -11.07
N ASP A 158 13.60 -7.87 -12.13
CA ASP A 158 12.77 -7.13 -13.08
C ASP A 158 12.98 -7.66 -14.50
N LYS A 159 11.89 -7.70 -15.29
CA LYS A 159 11.93 -8.13 -16.69
C LYS A 159 10.88 -7.41 -17.54
N CYS A 160 11.15 -7.32 -18.84
CA CYS A 160 10.17 -6.80 -19.80
C CYS A 160 9.08 -7.84 -20.07
N MET A 161 7.83 -7.47 -19.85
CA MET A 161 6.65 -8.28 -20.16
C MET A 161 5.72 -7.57 -21.16
N PRO A 162 5.11 -8.29 -22.12
CA PRO A 162 4.15 -7.71 -23.05
C PRO A 162 2.98 -7.04 -22.32
N ILE A 163 2.56 -5.90 -22.84
CA ILE A 163 1.34 -5.22 -22.39
C ILE A 163 0.16 -5.95 -23.04
N LEU A 164 -0.55 -6.78 -22.27
CA LEU A 164 -1.72 -7.52 -22.72
C LEU A 164 -3.04 -6.95 -22.18
N GLY A 165 -2.96 -6.13 -21.13
CA GLY A 165 -4.09 -5.51 -20.45
C GLY A 165 -4.36 -4.07 -20.88
N ASP A 166 -5.54 -3.59 -20.51
CA ASP A 166 -6.02 -2.22 -20.74
C ASP A 166 -6.60 -1.57 -19.47
N LYS A 167 -6.49 -2.25 -18.32
CA LYS A 167 -6.98 -1.75 -17.04
C LYS A 167 -6.10 -0.62 -16.51
N VAL A 168 -6.74 0.46 -16.11
CA VAL A 168 -6.08 1.65 -15.57
C VAL A 168 -5.90 1.55 -14.07
N TRP A 169 -5.16 2.49 -13.48
CA TRP A 169 -4.90 2.52 -12.05
C TRP A 169 -6.18 2.52 -11.21
N GLY A 170 -6.19 1.74 -10.13
CA GLY A 170 -7.34 1.58 -9.22
C GLY A 170 -8.36 0.52 -9.67
N GLU A 171 -8.25 -0.02 -10.87
CA GLU A 171 -9.10 -1.13 -11.31
C GLU A 171 -8.60 -2.48 -10.77
N PRO A 172 -9.52 -3.43 -10.48
CA PRO A 172 -9.14 -4.76 -10.03
C PRO A 172 -8.45 -5.54 -11.15
N CYS A 173 -7.33 -6.17 -10.86
CA CYS A 173 -6.48 -6.87 -11.83
C CYS A 173 -6.19 -8.31 -11.41
N THR A 174 -5.61 -9.08 -12.33
CA THR A 174 -5.07 -10.41 -12.04
C THR A 174 -3.60 -10.49 -12.40
N LEU A 175 -2.86 -11.33 -11.68
CA LEU A 175 -1.49 -11.73 -12.00
C LEU A 175 -1.49 -13.22 -12.31
N SER A 176 -0.82 -13.63 -13.39
CA SER A 176 -0.74 -15.03 -13.78
C SER A 176 -0.08 -15.90 -12.70
N ASP A 177 1.11 -15.48 -12.28
CA ASP A 177 1.90 -16.03 -11.17
C ASP A 177 3.10 -15.11 -10.93
N PHE A 178 3.83 -15.33 -9.82
CA PHE A 178 4.97 -14.49 -9.44
C PHE A 178 6.18 -14.63 -10.36
N ASN A 179 6.36 -15.75 -11.07
CA ASN A 179 7.52 -16.00 -11.93
C ASN A 179 7.33 -15.45 -13.35
N GLU A 180 6.14 -15.66 -13.94
CA GLU A 180 5.78 -15.13 -15.24
C GLU A 180 5.48 -13.63 -15.16
N ALA A 181 4.85 -13.18 -14.07
CA ALA A 181 4.52 -11.78 -13.80
C ALA A 181 3.74 -11.09 -14.94
N GLN A 182 2.92 -11.84 -15.67
CA GLN A 182 1.99 -11.27 -16.63
C GLN A 182 0.72 -10.84 -15.90
N ASP A 183 0.34 -9.58 -16.05
CA ASP A 183 -0.92 -9.04 -15.55
C ASP A 183 -1.82 -8.53 -16.68
N ASP A 184 -3.02 -8.05 -16.29
CA ASP A 184 -4.00 -7.41 -17.16
C ASP A 184 -4.14 -5.88 -16.92
N CYS A 185 -3.15 -5.25 -16.30
CA CYS A 185 -3.00 -3.80 -16.25
C CYS A 185 -2.42 -3.24 -17.55
N ASP A 186 -2.71 -1.97 -17.83
CA ASP A 186 -2.14 -1.25 -18.96
C ASP A 186 -0.60 -1.08 -18.87
N GLY A 187 -0.03 -0.33 -19.82
CA GLY A 187 1.41 -0.10 -19.91
C GLY A 187 1.98 0.81 -18.81
N GLU A 188 1.14 1.48 -18.02
CA GLU A 188 1.55 2.46 -17.03
C GLU A 188 1.48 1.91 -15.60
N GLY A 189 1.10 0.64 -15.42
CA GLY A 189 0.98 0.03 -14.11
C GLY A 189 1.24 -1.47 -14.04
N PHE A 190 1.16 -1.99 -12.83
CA PHE A 190 1.35 -3.40 -12.50
C PHE A 190 0.30 -3.86 -11.50
N CYS A 191 -0.05 -5.14 -11.53
CA CYS A 191 -1.01 -5.70 -10.57
C CYS A 191 -0.38 -5.91 -9.19
N TRP A 192 -0.86 -5.16 -8.19
CA TRP A 192 -0.27 -5.11 -6.86
C TRP A 192 -1.28 -5.40 -5.74
N ASN A 193 -0.77 -5.56 -4.51
CA ASN A 193 -1.52 -5.97 -3.32
C ASN A 193 -2.31 -7.27 -3.59
N LEU A 194 -1.55 -8.30 -3.96
CA LEU A 194 -2.07 -9.54 -4.48
C LEU A 194 -2.65 -10.43 -3.37
N GLU A 195 -3.83 -10.96 -3.63
CA GLU A 195 -4.51 -11.94 -2.78
C GLU A 195 -4.91 -13.16 -3.59
N TRP A 196 -4.93 -14.32 -2.94
CA TRP A 196 -5.38 -15.56 -3.59
C TRP A 196 -6.90 -15.70 -3.46
N VAL A 197 -7.61 -15.43 -4.55
CA VAL A 197 -9.07 -15.47 -4.61
C VAL A 197 -9.50 -16.47 -5.69
N GLU A 198 -10.23 -17.50 -5.28
CA GLU A 198 -10.83 -18.52 -6.16
C GLU A 198 -9.85 -19.24 -7.12
N GLY A 199 -8.56 -19.25 -6.80
CA GLY A 199 -7.55 -19.92 -7.64
C GLY A 199 -6.74 -18.98 -8.53
N GLU A 200 -6.90 -17.66 -8.37
CA GLU A 200 -6.20 -16.62 -9.12
C GLU A 200 -5.56 -15.63 -8.15
N LEU A 201 -4.44 -15.01 -8.53
CA LEU A 201 -3.90 -13.85 -7.83
C LEU A 201 -4.67 -12.62 -8.30
N GLN A 202 -5.41 -11.98 -7.40
CA GLN A 202 -6.16 -10.75 -7.67
C GLN A 202 -5.54 -9.59 -6.92
N GLY A 203 -5.55 -8.40 -7.51
CA GLY A 203 -5.00 -7.20 -6.91
C GLY A 203 -5.64 -5.94 -7.48
N THR A 204 -4.92 -4.83 -7.40
CA THR A 204 -5.31 -3.55 -8.02
C THR A 204 -4.18 -3.04 -8.90
N CYS A 205 -4.51 -2.49 -10.07
CA CYS A 205 -3.51 -1.84 -10.91
C CYS A 205 -2.96 -0.60 -10.21
N VAL A 206 -1.65 -0.54 -10.04
CA VAL A 206 -0.95 0.62 -9.45
C VAL A 206 0.08 1.17 -10.44
N PRO A 207 0.35 2.49 -10.43
CA PRO A 207 1.33 3.08 -11.33
C PRO A 207 2.75 2.58 -11.03
N PHE A 208 3.62 2.60 -12.04
CA PHE A 208 5.06 2.48 -11.80
C PHE A 208 5.62 3.74 -11.14
N CYS A 209 6.54 3.54 -10.19
CA CYS A 209 7.39 4.61 -9.69
C CYS A 209 8.55 4.81 -10.67
N VAL A 210 8.68 6.00 -11.26
CA VAL A 210 9.70 6.29 -12.27
C VAL A 210 10.63 7.41 -11.83
N GLY A 211 11.74 7.60 -12.54
CA GLY A 211 12.65 8.71 -12.32
C GLY A 211 14.03 8.24 -11.89
N THR A 212 14.69 9.02 -11.02
CA THR A 212 16.00 8.63 -10.48
C THR A 212 15.86 8.24 -9.02
N PRO A 213 16.79 7.47 -8.44
CA PRO A 213 16.76 7.15 -7.02
C PRO A 213 16.76 8.37 -6.07
N GLN A 214 17.07 9.57 -6.56
CA GLN A 214 17.06 10.81 -5.79
C GLN A 214 15.86 11.73 -6.12
N ASP A 215 15.10 11.38 -7.16
CA ASP A 215 13.98 12.16 -7.68
C ASP A 215 12.97 11.16 -8.26
N LEU A 216 12.33 10.45 -7.34
CA LEU A 216 11.31 9.44 -7.62
C LEU A 216 9.97 10.13 -7.83
N VAL A 217 9.23 9.72 -8.86
CA VAL A 217 8.02 10.41 -9.33
C VAL A 217 6.86 9.42 -9.36
N CYS A 218 5.77 9.84 -8.71
CA CYS A 218 4.46 9.22 -8.78
C CYS A 218 3.40 10.27 -9.16
N PRO A 219 2.22 9.84 -9.64
CA PRO A 219 1.07 10.72 -9.79
C PRO A 219 0.70 11.43 -8.47
N ALA A 220 0.03 12.58 -8.57
CA ALA A 220 -0.40 13.30 -7.37
C ALA A 220 -1.30 12.42 -6.48
N GLY A 221 -1.03 12.41 -5.16
CA GLY A 221 -1.72 11.53 -4.20
C GLY A 221 -1.15 10.11 -4.12
N TRP A 222 0.01 9.88 -4.73
CA TRP A 222 0.74 8.61 -4.65
C TRP A 222 2.19 8.86 -4.23
N ALA A 223 2.77 7.90 -3.51
CA ALA A 223 4.18 7.90 -3.13
C ALA A 223 4.87 6.65 -3.67
N CYS A 224 6.16 6.77 -3.95
CA CYS A 224 6.94 5.63 -4.39
C CYS A 224 7.21 4.66 -3.23
N LEU A 225 6.73 3.42 -3.41
CA LEU A 225 7.21 2.25 -2.71
C LEU A 225 8.40 1.69 -3.50
N PHE A 226 9.60 1.84 -2.95
CA PHE A 226 10.82 1.35 -3.56
C PHE A 226 11.52 0.33 -2.65
N SER A 227 11.52 -0.94 -3.04
CA SER A 227 12.17 -2.04 -2.33
C SER A 227 12.73 -3.07 -3.30
N GLY A 228 14.03 -2.97 -3.62
CA GLY A 228 14.68 -3.88 -4.56
C GLY A 228 14.09 -3.77 -5.97
N ALA A 229 13.47 -4.85 -6.45
CA ALA A 229 12.78 -4.89 -7.74
C ALA A 229 11.42 -4.18 -7.73
N VAL A 230 10.79 -4.04 -6.56
CA VAL A 230 9.50 -3.38 -6.45
C VAL A 230 9.69 -1.86 -6.51
N SER A 231 9.27 -1.24 -7.60
CA SER A 231 9.24 0.21 -7.80
C SER A 231 7.86 0.66 -8.29
N LEU A 232 6.91 0.66 -7.35
CA LEU A 232 5.52 0.95 -7.63
C LEU A 232 5.07 2.16 -6.83
N CYS A 233 4.06 2.85 -7.33
CA CYS A 233 3.39 3.90 -6.59
C CYS A 233 2.36 3.26 -5.64
N ALA A 234 2.40 3.63 -4.37
CA ALA A 234 1.37 3.34 -3.40
C ALA A 234 0.46 4.55 -3.22
N LYS A 235 -0.84 4.32 -3.08
CA LYS A 235 -1.82 5.39 -2.89
C LYS A 235 -1.63 5.96 -1.50
N GLN A 236 -1.35 7.27 -1.41
CA GLN A 236 -1.26 7.95 -0.13
C GLN A 236 -2.65 8.14 0.47
N CYS A 237 -2.71 8.16 1.79
CA CYS A 237 -3.96 8.25 2.54
C CYS A 237 -3.76 9.05 3.83
N ASP A 238 -4.86 9.50 4.42
CA ASP A 238 -4.84 10.17 5.73
C ASP A 238 -5.17 9.16 6.84
N PRO A 239 -4.26 8.93 7.81
CA PRO A 239 -4.48 7.98 8.90
C PRO A 239 -5.66 8.36 9.83
N LEU A 240 -6.07 9.64 9.85
CA LEU A 240 -7.21 10.11 10.63
C LEU A 240 -8.54 9.90 9.91
N VAL A 241 -8.54 9.91 8.56
CA VAL A 241 -9.75 9.77 7.74
C VAL A 241 -9.98 8.33 7.25
N GLN A 242 -8.90 7.55 7.06
CA GLN A 242 -8.93 6.19 6.53
C GLN A 242 -9.60 6.10 5.14
N ASP A 243 -9.12 6.91 4.19
CA ASP A 243 -9.65 7.01 2.81
C ASP A 243 -9.12 5.94 1.84
N CYS A 244 -8.95 4.73 2.36
CA CYS A 244 -8.54 3.55 1.62
C CYS A 244 -9.74 2.72 1.10
N PRO A 245 -9.55 1.90 0.05
CA PRO A 245 -10.56 0.96 -0.43
C PRO A 245 -11.03 -0.02 0.66
N LEU A 246 -12.13 -0.74 0.39
CA LEU A 246 -12.65 -1.77 1.31
C LEU A 246 -11.58 -2.84 1.58
N ASP A 247 -11.44 -3.24 2.85
CA ASP A 247 -10.43 -4.19 3.37
C ASP A 247 -8.97 -3.68 3.38
N TYR A 248 -8.76 -2.38 3.12
CA TYR A 248 -7.48 -1.69 3.30
C TYR A 248 -7.54 -0.71 4.46
N GLY A 249 -6.38 -0.49 5.09
CA GLY A 249 -6.16 0.54 6.09
C GLY A 249 -5.06 1.50 5.65
N CYS A 250 -5.08 2.70 6.22
CA CYS A 250 -4.03 3.69 6.01
C CYS A 250 -2.95 3.54 7.07
N TYR A 251 -1.76 3.09 6.66
CA TYR A 251 -0.67 2.73 7.56
C TYR A 251 0.63 3.46 7.23
N TRP A 252 1.43 3.72 8.26
CA TRP A 252 2.77 4.28 8.09
C TRP A 252 3.76 3.19 7.65
N THR A 253 4.33 3.34 6.46
CA THR A 253 5.26 2.37 5.85
C THR A 253 6.73 2.70 6.12
N GLY A 254 7.02 3.78 6.85
CA GLY A 254 8.37 4.27 7.15
C GLY A 254 8.74 5.55 6.41
N ASN A 255 8.07 5.83 5.28
CA ASN A 255 8.30 7.01 4.44
C ASN A 255 7.01 7.79 4.14
N ALA A 256 5.86 7.11 4.08
CA ALA A 256 4.56 7.72 3.83
C ALA A 256 3.45 6.95 4.54
N PHE A 257 2.26 7.55 4.57
CA PHE A 257 1.03 6.84 4.87
C PHE A 257 0.44 6.29 3.57
N ASP A 258 0.35 4.96 3.46
CA ASP A 258 -0.09 4.28 2.25
C ASP A 258 -1.21 3.27 2.55
N CYS A 259 -2.12 3.10 1.59
CA CYS A 259 -3.16 2.09 1.69
C CYS A 259 -2.57 0.69 1.54
N SER A 260 -2.67 -0.11 2.60
CA SER A 260 -2.23 -1.52 2.60
C SER A 260 -3.36 -2.43 3.08
N LEU A 261 -3.32 -3.69 2.65
CA LEU A 261 -4.27 -4.72 3.09
C LEU A 261 -4.20 -4.87 4.61
N VAL A 262 -5.36 -4.94 5.26
CA VAL A 262 -5.43 -5.24 6.68
C VAL A 262 -5.18 -6.73 6.88
N ALA A 263 -4.05 -7.11 7.48
CA ALA A 263 -3.67 -8.52 7.58
C ALA A 263 -4.49 -9.25 8.65
N THR A 264 -4.28 -8.92 9.92
CA THR A 264 -4.97 -9.54 11.07
C THR A 264 -5.39 -8.47 12.06
N PRO A 265 -6.60 -7.89 11.93
CA PRO A 265 -6.96 -6.64 12.60
C PRO A 265 -6.93 -6.75 14.14
N ALA A 266 -5.82 -6.30 14.73
CA ALA A 266 -5.64 -6.12 16.16
C ALA A 266 -6.17 -4.76 16.61
N GLY A 267 -6.92 -4.75 17.70
CA GLY A 267 -7.52 -3.56 18.29
C GLY A 267 -6.57 -2.79 19.21
N ASP A 268 -7.12 -1.75 19.85
CA ASP A 268 -6.38 -0.96 20.83
C ASP A 268 -5.78 -1.84 21.94
N LEU A 269 -4.52 -1.60 22.28
CA LEU A 269 -3.76 -2.35 23.29
C LEU A 269 -3.54 -3.83 22.97
N GLU A 270 -3.76 -4.27 21.73
CA GLU A 270 -3.41 -5.62 21.30
C GLU A 270 -2.05 -5.62 20.60
N ALA A 271 -1.31 -6.72 20.72
CA ALA A 271 0.03 -6.83 20.17
C ALA A 271 0.01 -6.97 18.63
N CYS A 272 1.08 -6.52 18.00
CA CYS A 272 1.29 -6.54 16.54
C CYS A 272 2.76 -6.84 16.22
N ASP A 273 3.02 -7.42 15.05
CA ASP A 273 4.37 -7.69 14.53
C ASP A 273 4.70 -6.74 13.36
N ASP A 274 3.70 -6.46 12.52
CA ASP A 274 3.82 -5.61 11.34
C ASP A 274 2.92 -4.36 11.40
N TYR A 275 3.26 -3.37 10.56
CA TYR A 275 2.59 -2.06 10.53
C TYR A 275 1.10 -2.14 10.16
N ASN A 276 0.69 -3.17 9.41
CA ASN A 276 -0.67 -3.40 8.92
C ASN A 276 -1.42 -4.52 9.67
N ASP A 277 -0.88 -4.99 10.81
CA ASP A 277 -1.60 -5.89 11.71
C ASP A 277 -2.69 -5.15 12.50
N CYS A 278 -2.52 -3.86 12.75
CA CYS A 278 -3.51 -3.11 13.51
C CYS A 278 -4.77 -2.79 12.67
N LEU A 279 -5.90 -2.56 13.35
CA LEU A 279 -7.09 -2.01 12.71
C LEU A 279 -6.79 -0.71 11.95
N ALA A 280 -7.53 -0.45 10.88
CA ALA A 280 -7.53 0.84 10.18
C ALA A 280 -7.70 1.99 11.20
N GLY A 281 -6.80 2.96 11.17
CA GLY A 281 -6.73 4.07 12.13
C GLY A 281 -5.76 3.85 13.28
N PHE A 282 -5.05 2.73 13.31
CA PHE A 282 -4.09 2.38 14.35
C PHE A 282 -2.69 2.17 13.76
N GLY A 283 -1.68 2.54 14.54
CA GLY A 283 -0.28 2.25 14.25
C GLY A 283 0.27 1.17 15.18
N CYS A 284 1.17 0.33 14.66
CA CYS A 284 1.95 -0.60 15.45
C CYS A 284 3.20 0.12 15.99
N VAL A 285 3.27 0.33 17.31
CA VAL A 285 4.37 1.08 17.95
C VAL A 285 5.06 0.27 19.04
N ASP A 286 6.18 0.76 19.56
CA ASP A 286 6.88 0.12 20.68
C ASP A 286 5.94 -0.10 21.89
N PRO A 287 5.79 -1.33 22.40
CA PRO A 287 4.89 -1.63 23.50
C PRO A 287 5.26 -0.91 24.80
N ALA A 288 6.49 -0.43 24.96
CA ALA A 288 6.89 0.39 26.10
C ALA A 288 6.19 1.77 26.11
N LEU A 289 5.71 2.24 24.94
CA LEU A 289 4.97 3.49 24.79
C LEU A 289 3.46 3.31 24.99
N VAL A 290 2.98 2.06 25.01
CA VAL A 290 1.56 1.71 25.10
C VAL A 290 1.31 0.87 26.36
N PRO A 291 1.03 1.52 27.51
CA PRO A 291 0.82 0.82 28.76
C PRO A 291 -0.42 -0.07 28.67
N SER A 292 -0.34 -1.23 29.32
CA SER A 292 -1.38 -2.26 29.27
C SER A 292 -1.53 -2.96 27.92
N CYS A 293 -0.52 -2.91 27.06
CA CYS A 293 -0.45 -3.78 25.89
C CYS A 293 -0.64 -5.26 26.26
N VAL A 294 -1.46 -5.96 25.49
CA VAL A 294 -1.86 -7.35 25.67
C VAL A 294 -1.26 -8.19 24.55
N GLY A 295 -0.32 -9.07 24.92
CA GLY A 295 0.36 -9.98 23.99
C GLY A 295 1.87 -9.97 24.21
N ASP A 296 2.59 -10.73 23.40
CA ASP A 296 4.05 -10.91 23.50
C ASP A 296 4.79 -10.50 22.21
N ASP A 297 4.10 -9.94 21.21
CA ASP A 297 4.67 -9.49 19.94
C ASP A 297 5.46 -8.18 20.10
N PRO A 298 6.36 -7.81 19.15
CA PRO A 298 7.30 -6.72 19.35
C PRO A 298 6.66 -5.32 19.34
N GLY A 299 5.40 -5.20 18.90
CA GLY A 299 4.65 -3.96 18.83
C GLY A 299 3.33 -3.99 19.59
N CYS A 300 2.72 -2.82 19.74
CA CYS A 300 1.37 -2.64 20.25
C CYS A 300 0.54 -1.69 19.39
N CYS A 301 -0.70 -2.08 19.12
CA CYS A 301 -1.63 -1.26 18.38
C CYS A 301 -2.18 -0.11 19.22
N THR A 302 -2.12 1.09 18.67
CA THR A 302 -2.64 2.31 19.30
C THR A 302 -3.20 3.27 18.25
N PRO A 303 -4.28 4.02 18.53
CA PRO A 303 -4.91 4.84 17.51
C PRO A 303 -4.06 6.06 17.14
N PHE A 304 -4.13 6.45 15.86
CA PHE A 304 -3.78 7.79 15.42
C PHE A 304 -4.80 8.80 15.97
N CYS A 305 -4.36 10.04 16.17
CA CYS A 305 -5.18 11.09 16.76
C CYS A 305 -4.84 12.45 16.15
N GLU A 306 -5.80 13.38 16.19
CA GLU A 306 -5.58 14.75 15.74
C GLU A 306 -4.97 15.60 16.86
N LEU A 307 -3.84 16.24 16.58
CA LEU A 307 -3.18 17.14 17.52
C LEU A 307 -4.06 18.35 17.83
N GLY A 308 -4.30 18.60 19.12
CA GLY A 308 -5.18 19.68 19.56
C GLY A 308 -6.68 19.41 19.39
N GLY A 309 -7.05 18.19 18.96
CA GLY A 309 -8.43 17.72 18.90
C GLY A 309 -9.01 17.35 20.27
N ALA A 310 -10.25 16.83 20.28
CA ALA A 310 -10.83 16.25 21.49
C ALA A 310 -10.02 15.02 21.93
N GLU A 311 -9.86 14.77 23.24
CA GLU A 311 -9.08 13.62 23.74
C GLU A 311 -9.64 12.28 23.21
N VAL A 312 -8.95 11.69 22.23
CA VAL A 312 -9.22 10.34 21.70
C VAL A 312 -8.44 9.27 22.47
N CYS A 313 -7.29 9.65 23.05
CA CYS A 313 -6.39 8.71 23.70
C CYS A 313 -6.91 8.28 25.08
N ALA A 314 -7.03 6.97 25.29
CA ALA A 314 -7.34 6.45 26.61
C ALA A 314 -6.13 6.62 27.55
N GLY A 315 -6.36 7.31 28.67
CA GLY A 315 -5.35 7.52 29.70
C GLY A 315 -4.72 6.20 30.18
N PRO A 316 -3.40 6.16 30.43
CA PRO A 316 -2.49 7.30 30.61
C PRO A 316 -1.78 7.79 29.32
N ARG A 317 -2.24 7.40 28.13
CA ARG A 317 -1.68 7.88 26.86
C ARG A 317 -2.21 9.27 26.52
N GLU A 318 -1.39 10.05 25.85
CA GLU A 318 -1.72 11.37 25.31
C GLU A 318 -1.53 11.36 23.80
N CYS A 319 -2.16 12.32 23.12
CA CYS A 319 -1.97 12.49 21.68
C CYS A 319 -0.65 13.22 21.43
N VAL A 320 0.40 12.46 21.11
CA VAL A 320 1.75 13.00 20.85
C VAL A 320 1.95 13.15 19.35
N ALA A 321 2.69 14.18 18.93
CA ALA A 321 3.00 14.38 17.51
C ALA A 321 3.71 13.14 16.93
N PHE A 322 3.20 12.64 15.80
CA PHE A 322 3.78 11.47 15.15
C PHE A 322 5.14 11.79 14.51
N PHE A 323 5.25 13.00 13.95
CA PHE A 323 6.48 13.52 13.37
C PHE A 323 7.22 14.41 14.37
N ALA A 324 8.55 14.44 14.25
CA ALA A 324 9.35 15.43 14.97
C ALA A 324 8.99 16.86 14.53
N GLN A 325 9.32 17.83 15.38
CA GLN A 325 9.02 19.23 15.14
C GLN A 325 9.58 19.69 13.78
N ASP A 326 8.70 20.26 12.95
CA ASP A 326 9.00 20.75 11.59
C ASP A 326 9.45 19.66 10.58
N GLU A 327 9.27 18.38 10.89
CA GLU A 327 9.58 17.24 9.99
C GLU A 327 8.33 16.58 9.39
N ALA A 328 7.12 17.01 9.78
CA ALA A 328 5.89 16.50 9.21
C ALA A 328 5.81 16.82 7.70
N PRO A 329 5.56 15.83 6.84
CA PRO A 329 5.29 16.10 5.43
C PRO A 329 4.01 16.92 5.28
N PRO A 330 3.88 17.74 4.21
CA PRO A 330 2.71 18.57 3.99
C PRO A 330 1.40 17.76 4.03
N GLY A 331 0.46 18.19 4.87
CA GLY A 331 -0.83 17.51 5.08
C GLY A 331 -0.89 16.61 6.31
N TYR A 332 0.23 16.33 6.97
CA TYR A 332 0.27 15.50 8.19
C TYR A 332 0.69 16.28 9.45
N GLU A 333 0.67 17.61 9.41
CA GLU A 333 1.12 18.47 10.52
C GLU A 333 0.25 18.31 11.78
N SER A 334 -1.00 17.87 11.62
CA SER A 334 -1.93 17.59 12.72
C SER A 334 -1.96 16.10 13.12
N THR A 335 -1.16 15.24 12.48
CA THR A 335 -1.15 13.81 12.78
C THR A 335 -0.36 13.51 14.05
N GLY A 336 -1.07 12.97 15.04
CA GLY A 336 -0.52 12.43 16.27
C GLY A 336 -0.80 10.94 16.42
N ILE A 337 -0.23 10.35 17.46
CA ILE A 337 -0.44 8.96 17.85
C ILE A 337 -0.60 8.87 19.37
N CYS A 338 -1.48 7.97 19.82
CA CYS A 338 -1.74 7.81 21.25
C CYS A 338 -0.63 7.00 21.92
N VAL A 339 0.26 7.66 22.64
CA VAL A 339 1.38 7.02 23.35
C VAL A 339 1.63 7.71 24.68
N LEU A 340 2.53 7.17 25.51
CA LEU A 340 3.07 7.92 26.64
C LEU A 340 3.86 9.16 26.14
N PRO A 341 3.66 10.33 26.75
CA PRO A 341 4.40 11.56 26.41
C PRO A 341 5.87 11.52 26.84
#